data_AF-W4S4N3-F1
#
_entry.id   AF-W4S4N3-F1
#
_cell.length_a   1.000
_cell.length_b   1.000
_cell.length_c   1.000
_cell.angle_alpha   90.00
_cell.angle_beta   90.00
_cell.angle_gamma   90.00
#
_symmetry.space_group_name_H-M   'P 1'
#
loop_
_entity.id
_entity.type
_entity.pdbx_description
1 polymer ?
#
loop_
_entity_poly.entity_id
_entity_poly.type
_entity_poly.pdbx_seq_one_letter_code
_entity_poly.pdbx_strand_id
1 'polypeptide(L)' 'MLDMHLFRTLSEVREQTEQWLADYNQQIPHDSVGGLTPAEFGD' A
#
# COMPACT_ATOMS: atom_id res chain seq x y z
N MET A 1 -11.90 15.07 11.06
CA MET A 1 -10.95 16.20 10.94
C MET A 1 -9.68 15.61 10.37
N LEU A 2 -9.33 15.92 9.11
CA LEU A 2 -8.07 15.49 8.50
C LEU A 2 -6.99 16.50 8.89
N ASP A 3 -5.82 16.02 9.31
CA ASP A 3 -4.66 16.87 9.57
C ASP A 3 -4.01 17.27 8.23
N MET A 4 -3.82 18.58 8.02
CA MET A 4 -3.21 19.11 6.79
C MET A 4 -1.68 18.85 6.73
N HIS A 5 -1.09 18.40 7.85
CA HIS A 5 0.33 18.07 8.00
C HIS A 5 0.52 16.67 8.56
N LEU A 6 -0.22 15.70 8.01
CA LEU A 6 -0.11 14.28 8.35
C LEU A 6 1.34 13.76 8.30
N PHE A 7 2.19 14.40 7.49
CA PHE A 7 3.60 14.09 7.37
C PHE A 7 4.46 15.33 7.60
N ARG A 8 5.59 15.14 8.27
CA ARG A 8 6.55 16.19 8.62
C ARG A 8 7.65 16.33 7.57
N THR A 9 7.94 15.27 6.82
CA THR A 9 9.01 15.24 5.83
C THR A 9 8.64 14.41 4.61
N LEU A 10 9.34 14.64 3.49
CA LEU A 10 9.20 13.80 2.30
C LEU A 10 9.67 12.36 2.53
N SER A 11 10.66 12.15 3.42
CA SER A 11 11.14 10.82 3.76
C SER A 11 10.05 10.00 4.46
N GLU A 12 9.30 10.62 5.37
CA GLU A 12 8.20 9.96 6.08
C GLU A 12 7.08 9.48 5.12
N VAL A 13 6.72 10.32 4.14
CA VAL A 13 5.76 9.94 3.09
C VAL A 13 6.31 8.78 2.26
N ARG A 14 7.60 8.83 1.90
CA ARG A 14 8.25 7.81 1.08
C ARG A 14 8.25 6.46 1.78
N GLU A 15 8.70 6.42 3.03
CA GLU A 15 8.76 5.19 3.83
C GLU A 15 7.37 4.55 3.99
N GLN A 16 6.35 5.34 4.31
CA GLN A 16 4.98 4.83 4.44
C GLN A 16 4.41 4.35 3.10
N THR A 17 4.72 5.06 2.00
CA THR A 17 4.29 4.65 0.65
C THR A 17 4.95 3.34 0.23
N GLU A 18 6.25 3.19 0.48
CA GLU A 18 7.01 1.97 0.17
C GLU A 18 6.47 0.77 0.96
N GLN A 19 6.21 0.95 2.26
CA GLN A 19 5.60 -0.10 3.08
C GLN A 19 4.21 -0.48 2.56
N TRP A 20 3.37 0.52 2.28
CA TRP A 20 2.02 0.26 1.76
C TRP A 20 2.05 -0.45 0.41
N LEU A 21 2.98 -0.10 -0.48
CA LEU A 21 3.13 -0.78 -1.78
C LEU A 21 3.54 -2.25 -1.61
N ALA A 22 4.42 -2.54 -0.65
CA ALA A 22 4.81 -3.92 -0.36
C ALA A 22 3.60 -4.74 0.13
N ASP A 23 2.85 -4.20 1.09
CA ASP A 23 1.67 -4.86 1.65
C ASP A 23 0.56 -5.02 0.60
N TYR A 24 0.31 -4.00 -0.20
CA TYR A 24 -0.66 -4.05 -1.29
C TYR A 24 -0.34 -5.17 -2.28
N ASN A 25 0.92 -5.26 -2.73
CA ASN A 25 1.30 -6.23 -3.74
C ASN A 25 1.39 -7.67 -3.20
N GLN A 26 1.75 -7.86 -1.93
CA GLN A 26 2.11 -9.18 -1.41
C GLN A 26 1.17 -9.73 -0.33
N GLN A 27 0.37 -8.89 0.32
CA GLN A 27 -0.38 -9.29 1.52
C GLN A 27 -1.87 -9.00 1.45
N ILE A 28 -2.29 -7.99 0.69
CA ILE A 28 -3.69 -7.55 0.64
C ILE A 28 -4.42 -8.29 -0.49
N PRO A 29 -5.36 -9.20 -0.17
CA PRO A 29 -6.20 -9.83 -1.18
C PRO A 29 -7.22 -8.84 -1.74
N HIS A 30 -7.51 -8.94 -3.04
CA HIS A 30 -8.47 -8.08 -3.72
C HIS A 30 -9.62 -8.87 -4.33
N ASP A 31 -10.85 -8.50 -3.97
CA ASP A 31 -12.07 -9.15 -4.48
C ASP A 31 -12.17 -9.12 -6.01
N SER A 32 -11.66 -8.08 -6.66
CA SER A 32 -11.65 -7.94 -8.13
C SER A 32 -10.85 -9.01 -8.85
N VAL A 33 -9.88 -9.64 -8.17
CA VAL A 33 -9.08 -10.76 -8.69
C VAL A 33 -9.35 -12.04 -7.90
N GLY A 34 -10.57 -12.20 -7.37
CA GLY A 34 -10.99 -13.42 -6.70
C GLY A 34 -10.36 -13.63 -5.32
N GLY A 35 -9.95 -12.55 -4.65
CA GLY A 35 -9.29 -12.61 -3.35
C GLY A 35 -7.79 -12.93 -3.43
N LEU A 36 -7.18 -12.82 -4.62
CA LEU A 36 -5.73 -12.90 -4.77
C LEU A 36 -5.06 -11.55 -4.48
N THR A 37 -3.81 -11.61 -4.05
CA THR A 37 -2.92 -10.45 -4.07
C THR A 37 -2.47 -10.15 -5.51
N PRO A 38 -1.99 -8.93 -5.80
CA PRO A 38 -1.46 -8.58 -7.12
C PRO A 38 -0.31 -9.47 -7.57
N ALA A 39 0.58 -9.88 -6.64
CA ALA A 39 1.66 -10.81 -6.94
C ALA A 39 1.11 -12.18 -7.39
N GLU A 40 0.18 -12.76 -6.63
CA GLU A 40 -0.41 -14.06 -6.95
C GLU A 40 -1.21 -14.08 -8.25
N PHE A 41 -1.79 -12.94 -8.65
CA PHE A 41 -2.50 -12.83 -9.92
C PHE A 41 -1.54 -12.75 -11.13
N GLY A 42 -0.33 -12.21 -10.92
CA GLY A 42 0.66 -11.99 -11.97
C GLY A 42 1.63 -13.14 -12.22
N ASP A 43 1.64 -14.15 -11.35
CA ASP A 43 2.45 -15.38 -11.44
C ASP A 43 1.87 -16.41 -12.44
#